data_AF-A0A7L3DQT4-F1
#
_entry.id   AF-A0A7L3DQT4-F1
#
_cell.length_a   1.000
_cell.length_b   1.000
_cell.length_c   1.000
_cell.angle_alpha   90.00
_cell.angle_beta   90.00
_cell.angle_gamma   90.00
#
_symmetry.space_group_name_H-M   'P 1'
#
loop_
_entity.id
_entity.type
_entity.pdbx_description
1 polymer ?
#
loop_
_entity_poly.entity_id
_entity_poly.type
_entity_poly.pdbx_seq_one_letter_code
_entity_poly.pdbx_strand_id
1 'polypeptide(L)'
;GCRIMLQKMGESNEFMQKAADRSLGIMVASVTAARAMTALMASGVQHRSVPVRRCASEHLMTTGKQMGAKKLLSAAPDSTELLVRTLVKLAQDCHQDTRCYGQQMLTVLMSHQKFDRYLKQSVPSRDL
;
A
#
# COMPACT_ATOMS: atom_id res chain seq x y z
N GLY A 1 34.99 4.96 -14.01
CA GLY A 1 34.62 5.47 -12.67
C GLY A 1 33.54 4.61 -12.03
N CYS A 2 33.84 3.38 -11.65
CA CYS A 2 32.89 2.41 -11.06
C CYS A 2 32.78 2.48 -9.53
N ARG A 3 33.21 3.57 -8.89
CA ARG A 3 33.19 3.69 -7.42
C ARG A 3 31.92 4.34 -6.84
N ILE A 4 31.09 4.98 -7.66
CA ILE A 4 29.90 5.71 -7.16
C ILE A 4 28.66 4.80 -7.05
N MET A 5 28.58 3.69 -7.79
CA MET A 5 27.43 2.77 -7.70
C MET A 5 27.45 1.85 -6.47
N LEU A 6 28.64 1.55 -5.92
CA LEU A 6 28.75 0.72 -4.72
C LEU A 6 28.37 1.49 -3.44
N GLN A 7 28.60 2.81 -3.42
CA GLN A 7 28.18 3.65 -2.28
C GLN A 7 26.65 3.88 -2.26
N LYS A 8 26.00 3.96 -3.43
CA LYS A 8 24.53 4.06 -3.55
C LYS A 8 23.78 2.77 -3.21
N MET A 9 24.40 1.60 -3.37
CA MET A 9 23.86 0.32 -2.85
C MET A 9 24.00 0.20 -1.33
N GLY A 10 25.06 0.79 -0.75
CA GLY A 10 25.27 0.81 0.70
C GLY A 10 24.20 1.60 1.47
N GLU A 11 23.82 2.79 0.99
CA GLU A 11 22.78 3.61 1.62
C GLU A 11 21.36 3.02 1.47
N SER A 12 21.10 2.33 0.35
CA SER A 12 19.87 1.59 0.13
C SER A 12 19.74 0.39 1.06
N ASN A 13 20.87 -0.21 1.47
CA ASN A 13 20.91 -1.28 2.45
C ASN A 13 20.60 -0.75 3.86
N GLU A 14 21.18 0.38 4.27
CA GLU A 14 21.02 0.90 5.63
C GLU A 14 19.60 1.38 5.95
N PHE A 15 18.89 1.99 4.98
CA PHE A 15 17.49 2.37 5.15
C PHE A 15 16.55 1.15 5.19
N MET A 16 16.77 0.16 4.33
CA MET A 16 16.00 -1.09 4.34
C MET A 16 16.28 -1.92 5.60
N GLN A 17 17.52 -1.91 6.07
CA GLN A 17 17.96 -2.61 7.27
C GLN A 17 17.39 -1.95 8.53
N LYS A 18 17.44 -0.61 8.65
CA LYS A 18 16.78 0.12 9.76
C LYS A 18 15.26 -0.02 9.75
N ALA A 19 14.65 -0.07 8.56
CA ALA A 19 13.21 -0.36 8.44
C ALA A 19 12.89 -1.82 8.79
N ALA A 20 13.76 -2.77 8.45
CA ALA A 20 13.64 -4.18 8.80
C ALA A 20 13.79 -4.40 10.32
N ASP A 21 14.77 -3.78 10.96
CA ASP A 21 15.02 -3.91 12.41
C ASP A 21 13.87 -3.32 13.24
N ARG A 22 13.35 -2.15 12.84
CA ARG A 22 12.17 -1.55 13.48
C ARG A 22 10.90 -2.37 13.23
N SER A 23 10.82 -3.09 12.11
CA SER A 23 9.69 -3.97 11.77
C SER A 23 9.75 -5.28 12.56
N LEU A 24 10.96 -5.84 12.76
CA LEU A 24 11.21 -7.09 13.49
C LEU A 24 10.78 -7.01 14.96
N GLY A 25 11.07 -5.89 15.64
CA GLY A 25 10.71 -5.71 17.06
C GLY A 25 9.21 -5.73 17.37
N ILE A 26 8.35 -5.63 16.36
CA ILE A 26 6.89 -5.59 16.53
C ILE A 26 6.22 -6.81 15.83
N MET A 27 6.95 -7.58 15.01
CA MET A 27 6.44 -8.69 14.18
C MET A 27 6.00 -9.94 14.96
N VAL A 28 6.37 -10.07 16.24
CA VAL A 28 6.28 -11.34 16.99
C VAL A 28 4.84 -11.82 17.30
N ALA A 29 3.80 -10.98 17.21
CA ALA A 29 2.53 -11.34 17.87
C ALA A 29 1.39 -11.89 16.99
N SER A 30 1.42 -11.80 15.64
CA SER A 30 0.40 -12.31 14.66
C SER A 30 0.29 -11.48 13.35
N VAL A 31 1.31 -10.65 13.03
CA VAL A 31 1.06 -9.30 12.45
C VAL A 31 1.83 -8.92 11.18
N THR A 32 2.21 -9.86 10.29
CA THR A 32 3.19 -9.56 9.20
C THR A 32 2.62 -8.88 7.95
N ALA A 33 1.45 -9.27 7.42
CA ALA A 33 0.91 -8.70 6.17
C ALA A 33 0.14 -7.37 6.34
N ALA A 34 -0.73 -7.28 7.35
CA ALA A 34 -1.52 -6.07 7.59
C ALA A 34 -0.64 -4.87 7.96
N ARG A 35 0.41 -5.10 8.77
CA ARG A 35 1.35 -4.03 9.13
C ARG A 35 2.29 -3.67 7.99
N ALA A 36 2.68 -4.63 7.15
CA ALA A 36 3.39 -4.32 5.92
C ALA A 36 2.54 -3.38 5.04
N MET A 37 1.26 -3.67 4.85
CA MET A 37 0.34 -2.78 4.14
C MET A 37 0.30 -1.39 4.79
N THR A 38 0.09 -1.30 6.11
CA THR A 38 0.06 -0.01 6.82
C THR A 38 1.35 0.78 6.62
N ALA A 39 2.52 0.14 6.75
CA ALA A 39 3.82 0.79 6.56
C ALA A 39 4.04 1.26 5.11
N LEU A 40 3.66 0.43 4.13
CA LEU A 40 3.73 0.76 2.71
C LEU A 40 2.82 1.95 2.37
N MET A 41 1.59 1.99 2.88
CA MET A 41 0.65 3.10 2.67
C MET A 41 1.11 4.39 3.36
N ALA A 42 1.60 4.29 4.59
CA ALA A 42 2.01 5.46 5.38
C ALA A 42 3.29 6.12 4.86
N SER A 43 4.32 5.31 4.54
CA SER A 43 5.66 5.82 4.25
C SER A 43 6.08 5.63 2.79
N GLY A 44 5.69 4.52 2.16
CA GLY A 44 6.13 4.17 0.81
C GLY A 44 5.39 4.95 -0.27
N VAL A 45 4.05 4.89 -0.27
CA VAL A 45 3.19 5.54 -1.28
C VAL A 45 3.27 7.07 -1.21
N GLN A 46 3.57 7.63 -0.04
CA GLN A 46 3.69 9.08 0.17
C GLN A 46 5.08 9.63 -0.15
N HIS A 47 6.04 8.78 -0.54
CA HIS A 47 7.42 9.18 -0.66
C HIS A 47 7.69 10.07 -1.88
N ARG A 48 8.58 11.07 -1.74
CA ARG A 48 8.93 11.99 -2.85
C ARG A 48 9.64 11.30 -4.03
N SER A 49 10.40 10.24 -3.76
CA SER A 49 11.15 9.47 -4.77
C SER A 49 10.22 8.54 -5.56
N VAL A 50 10.15 8.73 -6.88
CA VAL A 50 9.37 7.89 -7.80
C VAL A 50 9.74 6.40 -7.69
N PRO A 51 11.03 5.99 -7.70
CA PRO A 51 11.42 4.59 -7.48
C PRO A 51 10.88 3.97 -6.18
N VAL A 52 10.86 4.74 -5.09
CA VAL A 52 10.35 4.26 -3.80
C VAL A 52 8.84 4.05 -3.87
N ARG A 53 8.09 4.97 -4.48
CA ARG A 53 6.63 4.81 -4.66
C ARG A 53 6.30 3.62 -5.54
N ARG A 54 7.03 3.42 -6.64
CA ARG A 54 6.90 2.24 -7.51
C ARG A 54 7.08 0.96 -6.71
N CYS A 55 8.23 0.82 -6.03
CA CYS A 55 8.54 -0.35 -5.22
C CYS A 55 7.45 -0.57 -4.15
N ALA A 56 7.04 0.48 -3.44
CA ALA A 56 5.99 0.38 -2.43
C ALA A 56 4.65 -0.08 -3.01
N SER A 57 4.26 0.45 -4.18
CA SER A 57 3.00 0.08 -4.84
C SER A 57 2.98 -1.37 -5.35
N GLU A 58 4.12 -1.89 -5.82
CA GLU A 58 4.26 -3.28 -6.22
C GLU A 58 4.12 -4.24 -5.03
N HIS A 59 4.78 -3.92 -3.92
CA HIS A 59 4.68 -4.71 -2.69
C HIS A 59 3.28 -4.61 -2.08
N LEU A 60 2.65 -3.43 -2.10
CA LEU A 60 1.28 -3.24 -1.63
C LEU A 60 0.30 -4.10 -2.43
N MET A 61 0.47 -4.17 -3.76
CA MET A 61 -0.33 -5.04 -4.62
C MET A 61 -0.11 -6.52 -4.29
N THR A 62 1.15 -6.95 -4.16
CA THR A 62 1.48 -8.34 -3.87
C THR A 62 0.91 -8.78 -2.51
N THR A 63 1.14 -8.00 -1.46
CA THR A 63 0.58 -8.26 -0.13
C THR A 63 -0.95 -8.18 -0.13
N GLY A 64 -1.54 -7.21 -0.83
CA GLY A 64 -2.99 -7.08 -0.95
C GLY A 64 -3.64 -8.27 -1.65
N LYS A 65 -3.03 -8.79 -2.73
CA LYS A 65 -3.47 -10.01 -3.41
C LYS A 65 -3.42 -11.23 -2.49
N GLN A 66 -2.37 -11.37 -1.68
CA GLN A 66 -2.26 -12.44 -0.68
C GLN A 66 -3.33 -12.35 0.41
N MET A 67 -3.67 -11.15 0.87
CA MET A 67 -4.73 -10.95 1.85
C MET A 67 -6.13 -11.21 1.27
N GLY A 68 -6.32 -10.89 -0.01
CA GLY A 68 -7.57 -11.01 -0.73
C GLY A 68 -8.58 -9.91 -0.40
N ALA A 69 -9.42 -9.56 -1.38
CA ALA A 69 -10.40 -8.47 -1.28
C ALA A 69 -11.34 -8.64 -0.07
N LYS A 70 -11.79 -9.87 0.21
CA LYS A 70 -12.66 -10.15 1.36
C LYS A 70 -12.03 -9.70 2.68
N LYS A 71 -10.75 -9.99 2.92
CA LYS A 71 -10.06 -9.61 4.17
C LYS A 71 -9.82 -8.12 4.25
N LEU A 72 -9.41 -7.51 3.13
CA LEU A 72 -9.17 -6.06 3.03
C LEU A 72 -10.45 -5.23 3.26
N LEU A 73 -11.58 -5.72 2.77
CA LEU A 73 -12.90 -5.08 2.91
C LEU A 73 -13.65 -5.48 4.19
N SER A 74 -13.09 -6.39 5.00
CA SER A 74 -13.63 -6.74 6.32
C SER A 74 -12.84 -6.10 7.46
N ALA A 75 -11.85 -5.26 7.14
CA ALA A 75 -11.12 -4.47 8.12
C ALA A 75 -12.03 -3.40 8.74
N ALA A 76 -11.53 -2.69 9.76
CA ALA A 76 -12.23 -1.55 10.31
C ALA A 76 -12.53 -0.52 9.20
N PRO A 77 -13.69 0.18 9.24
CA PRO A 77 -14.10 1.14 8.20
C PRO A 77 -13.00 2.14 7.84
N ASP A 78 -12.34 2.74 8.84
CA ASP A 78 -11.25 3.70 8.65
C ASP A 78 -10.05 3.10 7.90
N SER A 79 -9.78 1.81 8.13
CA SER A 79 -8.67 1.09 7.47
C SER A 79 -9.01 0.78 6.02
N THR A 80 -10.26 0.42 5.73
CA THR A 80 -10.75 0.23 4.36
C THR A 80 -10.78 1.56 3.62
N GLU A 81 -11.21 2.65 4.25
CA GLU A 81 -11.19 3.99 3.67
C GLU A 81 -9.76 4.44 3.34
N LEU A 82 -8.83 4.29 4.28
CA LEU A 82 -7.42 4.61 4.06
C LEU A 82 -6.83 3.82 2.89
N LEU A 83 -7.15 2.52 2.80
CA LEU A 83 -6.74 1.68 1.68
C LEU A 83 -7.27 2.24 0.36
N VAL A 84 -8.58 2.48 0.26
CA VAL A 84 -9.20 2.99 -0.98
C VAL A 84 -8.60 4.33 -1.38
N ARG A 85 -8.46 5.29 -0.44
CA ARG A 85 -7.81 6.58 -0.69
C ARG A 85 -6.38 6.41 -1.21
N THR A 86 -5.62 5.49 -0.62
CA THR A 86 -4.24 5.21 -1.03
C THR A 86 -4.17 4.65 -2.45
N LEU A 87 -5.08 3.72 -2.80
CA LEU A 87 -5.12 3.13 -4.14
C LEU A 87 -5.57 4.12 -5.21
N VAL A 88 -6.53 4.99 -4.90
CA VAL A 88 -6.93 6.10 -5.78
C VAL A 88 -5.75 7.04 -6.04
N LYS A 89 -4.98 7.37 -5.00
CA LYS A 89 -3.75 8.16 -5.17
C LYS A 89 -2.74 7.47 -6.08
N LEU A 90 -2.50 6.17 -5.89
CA LEU A 90 -1.60 5.40 -6.76
C LEU A 90 -2.08 5.39 -8.21
N ALA A 91 -3.38 5.18 -8.44
CA ALA A 91 -3.98 5.18 -9.78
C ALA A 91 -3.82 6.50 -10.54
N GLN A 92 -3.51 7.59 -9.84
CA GLN A 92 -3.29 8.94 -10.38
C GLN A 92 -1.81 9.37 -10.32
N ASP A 93 -0.87 8.49 -9.96
CA ASP A 93 0.56 8.82 -9.86
C ASP A 93 1.15 9.27 -11.21
N CYS A 94 2.22 10.08 -11.20
CA CYS A 94 2.91 10.47 -12.43
C CYS A 94 3.64 9.29 -13.11
N HIS A 95 4.02 8.25 -12.37
CA HIS A 95 4.71 7.07 -12.88
C HIS A 95 3.74 5.97 -13.37
N GLN A 96 3.97 5.44 -14.57
CA GLN A 96 3.05 4.52 -15.24
C GLN A 96 2.82 3.21 -14.46
N ASP A 97 3.88 2.55 -13.99
CA ASP A 97 3.72 1.29 -13.25
C ASP A 97 2.96 1.49 -11.94
N THR A 98 3.23 2.61 -11.26
CA THR A 98 2.59 2.97 -9.99
C THR A 98 1.08 3.16 -10.20
N ARG A 99 0.69 3.83 -11.30
CA ARG A 99 -0.71 3.89 -11.73
C ARG A 99 -1.30 2.52 -12.00
N CYS A 100 -0.60 1.68 -12.75
CA CYS A 100 -1.06 0.35 -13.12
C CYS A 100 -1.35 -0.51 -11.87
N TYR A 101 -0.45 -0.52 -10.88
CA TYR A 101 -0.67 -1.26 -9.64
C TYR A 101 -1.88 -0.73 -8.83
N GLY A 102 -2.03 0.59 -8.72
CA GLY A 102 -3.19 1.19 -8.06
C GLY A 102 -4.51 0.83 -8.74
N GLN A 103 -4.56 0.95 -10.07
CA GLN A 103 -5.73 0.60 -10.89
C GLN A 103 -6.10 -0.88 -10.76
N GLN A 104 -5.12 -1.78 -10.86
CA GLN A 104 -5.37 -3.22 -10.70
C GLN A 104 -5.97 -3.56 -9.34
N MET A 105 -5.44 -2.99 -8.26
CA MET A 105 -5.98 -3.23 -6.93
C MET A 105 -7.39 -2.66 -6.77
N LEU A 106 -7.67 -1.46 -7.30
CA LEU A 106 -9.02 -0.90 -7.29
C LEU A 106 -10.00 -1.82 -8.03
N THR A 107 -9.64 -2.32 -9.22
CA THR A 107 -10.48 -3.26 -9.96
C THR A 107 -10.80 -4.52 -9.14
N VAL A 108 -9.81 -5.09 -8.46
CA VAL A 108 -10.00 -6.27 -7.60
C VAL A 108 -10.92 -5.97 -6.40
N LEU A 109 -10.82 -4.78 -5.80
CA LEU A 109 -11.71 -4.39 -4.71
C LEU A 109 -13.14 -4.14 -5.22
N MET A 110 -13.28 -3.37 -6.30
CA MET A 110 -14.57 -3.00 -6.89
C MET A 110 -15.35 -4.21 -7.40
N SER A 111 -14.69 -5.29 -7.83
CA SER A 111 -15.38 -6.52 -8.26
C SER A 111 -15.96 -7.34 -7.11
N HIS A 112 -15.74 -6.95 -5.85
CA HIS A 112 -16.17 -7.71 -4.68
C HIS A 112 -17.41 -7.08 -4.02
N GLN A 113 -18.47 -7.87 -3.79
CA GLN A 113 -19.77 -7.40 -3.25
C GLN A 113 -19.67 -6.56 -1.95
N LYS A 114 -18.67 -6.84 -1.09
CA LYS A 114 -18.44 -6.03 0.13
C LYS A 114 -18.06 -4.57 -0.17
N PHE A 115 -17.48 -4.30 -1.34
CA PHE A 115 -17.16 -2.96 -1.78
C PHE A 115 -18.43 -2.14 -2.03
N ASP A 116 -19.47 -2.73 -2.63
CA ASP A 116 -20.77 -2.07 -2.78
C ASP A 116 -21.38 -1.68 -1.42
N ARG A 117 -21.22 -2.56 -0.43
CA ARG A 117 -21.66 -2.31 0.95
C ARG A 117 -20.90 -1.16 1.59
N TYR A 118 -19.57 -1.14 1.41
CA TYR A 118 -18.71 -0.04 1.83
C TYR A 118 -19.13 1.28 1.16
N LEU A 119 -19.38 1.28 -0.16
CA LEU A 119 -19.81 2.47 -0.88
C LEU A 119 -21.12 3.04 -0.30
N LYS A 120 -22.12 2.19 -0.10
CA LYS A 120 -23.42 2.61 0.48
C LYS A 120 -23.28 3.22 1.88
N GLN A 121 -22.31 2.78 2.67
CA GLN A 121 -22.03 3.33 4.00
C GLN A 121 -21.20 4.61 3.95
N SER A 122 -20.37 4.76 2.91
CA SER A 122 -19.48 5.92 2.73
C SER A 122 -20.17 7.15 2.12
N VAL A 123 -21.28 6.96 1.43
CA VAL A 123 -22.10 8.06 0.92
C VAL A 123 -22.87 8.66 2.10
N PRO A 124 -22.65 9.94 2.46
CA PRO A 124 -23.49 10.59 3.45
C PRO A 124 -24.93 10.51 2.95
N SER A 125 -25.87 10.10 3.82
CA SER A 125 -27.30 10.25 3.55
C SER A 125 -27.50 11.70 3.14
N ARG A 126 -27.67 11.95 1.83
CA ARG A 126 -28.16 13.23 1.36
C ARG A 126 -29.60 13.24 1.82
N ASP A 127 -29.84 13.83 2.98
CA ASP A 127 -31.18 14.23 3.37
C ASP A 127 -31.71 15.14 2.25
N LEU A 128 -32.94 14.82 1.87
CA LEU A 128 -33.75 15.36 0.78
C LEU A 128 -33.84 16.89 0.79
#